data_AF-A0A0F8DA04-F1
#
_entry.id   AF-A0A0F8DA04-F1
#
_cell.length_a   1.000
_cell.length_b   1.000
_cell.length_c   1.000
_cell.angle_alpha   90.00
_cell.angle_beta   90.00
_cell.angle_gamma   90.00
#
_symmetry.space_group_name_H-M   'P 1'
#
loop_
_entity.id
_entity.type
_entity.pdbx_description
1 polymer ?
#
loop_
_entity_poly.entity_id
_entity_poly.type
_entity_poly.pdbx_seq_one_letter_code
_entity_poly.pdbx_strand_id
1 'polypeptide(L)'
;MWSFTVACVKSHLPAFRTHLFLPDTLRHYLTQGRALEALQLSRQYEKLTYFSHALEVLLHQVLDDEVDSSPKPEEAILPRVLSLCSSFKDYLDIVLQCTRKTEVRQWRTLFDYLPPVQELFEESLQRGSVKTAGGYLIILHTLDELESVLEQSVRVLSRAMHEEDWELCKELARFLAALDESGSTLREAMELVNAPVASNNFQGDDNSILGRLELLVPAPRTISSFSNSNGDKSAESSLGSLHETPSLNSMTEQTDVAQKG
;
A
#
# COMPACT_ATOMS: atom_id res chain seq x y z
N MET A 1 -16.86 -14.25 18.08
CA MET A 1 -18.16 -13.70 17.64
C MET A 1 -18.13 -12.18 17.75
N TRP A 2 -17.52 -11.50 16.77
CA TRP A 2 -17.48 -10.03 16.72
C TRP A 2 -18.67 -9.58 15.87
N SER A 3 -19.82 -9.39 16.52
CA SER A 3 -20.96 -8.71 15.92
C SER A 3 -20.72 -7.21 15.96
N PHE A 4 -20.47 -6.61 14.81
CA PHE A 4 -20.92 -5.26 14.53
C PHE A 4 -21.56 -5.24 13.14
N THR A 5 -22.83 -5.62 13.13
CA THR A 5 -23.78 -5.26 12.08
C THR A 5 -23.84 -3.74 12.01
N VAL A 6 -23.26 -3.14 10.96
CA VAL A 6 -23.73 -1.82 10.51
C VAL A 6 -24.72 -2.08 9.40
N ALA A 7 -25.98 -2.18 9.81
CA ALA A 7 -27.12 -2.20 8.92
C ALA A 7 -27.15 -0.92 8.09
N CYS A 8 -27.29 -1.09 6.77
CA CYS A 8 -27.67 -0.06 5.83
C CYS A 8 -28.95 0.65 6.33
N VAL A 9 -28.86 1.96 6.58
CA VAL A 9 -30.04 2.82 6.72
C VAL A 9 -29.98 3.88 5.64
N LYS A 10 -30.68 3.58 4.55
CA LYS A 10 -31.12 4.55 3.55
C LYS A 10 -32.31 5.30 4.15
N SER A 11 -32.08 6.48 4.73
CA SER A 11 -33.18 7.35 5.18
C SER A 11 -32.84 8.82 4.97
N HIS A 12 -33.62 9.46 4.10
CA HIS A 12 -33.73 10.90 3.92
C HIS A 12 -34.02 11.60 5.27
N LEU A 13 -33.04 12.27 5.86
CA LEU A 13 -33.16 13.45 6.72
C LEU A 13 -31.74 14.06 6.88
N PRO A 14 -31.56 15.39 6.94
CA PRO A 14 -30.23 15.99 6.99
C PRO A 14 -29.65 15.83 8.39
N ALA A 15 -28.97 14.71 8.61
CA ALA A 15 -28.09 14.54 9.74
C ALA A 15 -26.91 15.49 9.56
N PHE A 16 -26.62 16.32 10.56
CA PHE A 16 -25.33 17.01 10.68
C PHE A 16 -24.27 15.93 10.94
N ARG A 17 -23.93 15.19 9.88
CA ARG A 17 -22.81 14.28 9.86
C ARG A 17 -21.58 15.17 9.83
N THR A 18 -20.76 15.08 10.86
CA THR A 18 -19.37 15.51 10.79
C THR A 18 -18.68 14.64 9.75
N HIS A 19 -18.87 14.97 8.47
CA HIS A 19 -18.19 14.32 7.37
C HIS A 19 -16.71 14.65 7.48
N LEU A 20 -15.89 13.62 7.59
CA LEU A 20 -14.46 13.77 7.39
C LEU A 20 -14.29 14.28 5.95
N PHE A 21 -13.81 15.51 5.78
CA PHE A 21 -13.61 16.09 4.45
C PHE A 21 -12.31 15.60 3.80
N LEU A 22 -11.37 15.13 4.62
CA LEU A 22 -10.03 14.72 4.20
C LEU A 22 -10.05 13.52 3.22
N PRO A 23 -10.83 12.45 3.45
CA PRO A 23 -10.96 11.34 2.49
C PRO A 23 -11.38 11.82 1.09
N ASP A 24 -12.48 12.57 1.00
CA ASP A 24 -13.01 13.05 -0.28
C ASP A 24 -12.01 13.96 -1.00
N THR A 25 -11.34 14.83 -0.23
CA THR A 25 -10.32 15.74 -0.76
C THR A 25 -9.12 14.97 -1.29
N LEU A 26 -8.57 14.03 -0.52
CA LEU A 26 -7.44 13.20 -0.93
C LEU A 26 -7.78 12.34 -2.14
N ARG A 27 -8.98 11.74 -2.15
CA ARG A 27 -9.48 10.97 -3.30
C ARG A 27 -9.47 11.82 -4.57
N HIS A 28 -9.95 13.07 -4.49
CA HIS A 28 -9.94 13.98 -5.62
C HIS A 28 -8.51 14.22 -6.16
N TYR A 29 -7.55 14.54 -5.29
CA TYR A 29 -6.15 14.72 -5.71
C TYR A 29 -5.57 13.45 -6.35
N LEU A 30 -5.79 12.27 -5.75
CA LEU A 30 -5.27 11.00 -6.24
C LEU A 30 -5.88 10.58 -7.59
N THR A 31 -7.17 10.86 -7.80
CA THR A 31 -7.86 10.62 -9.07
C THR A 31 -7.27 11.47 -10.20
N GLN A 32 -6.90 12.71 -9.90
CA GLN A 32 -6.27 13.63 -10.85
C GLN A 32 -4.76 13.37 -11.07
N GLY A 33 -4.20 12.30 -10.48
CA GLY A 33 -2.77 11.99 -10.58
C GLY A 33 -1.87 12.91 -9.74
N ARG A 34 -2.43 13.69 -8.83
CA ARG A 34 -1.75 14.70 -8.01
C ARG A 34 -1.28 14.12 -6.67
N ALA A 35 -0.48 13.06 -6.75
CA ALA A 35 -0.05 12.30 -5.57
C ALA A 35 0.83 13.11 -4.61
N LEU A 36 1.66 14.02 -5.14
CA LEU A 36 2.52 14.87 -4.33
C LEU A 36 1.71 15.86 -3.50
N GLU A 37 0.69 16.49 -4.10
CA GLU A 37 -0.19 17.42 -3.37
C GLU A 37 -1.05 16.69 -2.34
N ALA A 38 -1.53 15.48 -2.66
CA ALA A 38 -2.22 14.63 -1.69
C ALA A 38 -1.31 14.32 -0.48
N LEU A 39 -0.04 13.98 -0.72
CA LEU A 39 0.93 13.71 0.35
C LEU A 39 1.23 14.96 1.17
N GLN A 40 1.45 16.11 0.53
CA GLN A 40 1.68 17.39 1.22
C GLN A 40 0.50 17.77 2.10
N LEU A 41 -0.73 17.62 1.59
CA LEU A 41 -1.94 17.86 2.36
C LEU A 41 -2.03 16.92 3.56
N SER A 42 -1.84 15.62 3.34
CA SER A 42 -1.87 14.62 4.41
C SER A 42 -0.86 14.92 5.52
N ARG A 43 0.37 15.36 5.19
CA ARG A 43 1.38 15.77 6.19
C ARG A 43 0.94 16.95 7.06
N GLN A 44 0.14 17.87 6.53
CA GLN A 44 -0.39 18.99 7.32
C GLN A 44 -1.41 18.54 8.36
N TYR A 45 -2.15 17.47 8.06
CA TYR A 45 -3.20 16.92 8.91
C TYR A 45 -2.76 15.70 9.74
N GLU A 46 -1.51 15.23 9.57
CA GLU A 46 -0.96 14.05 10.24
C GLU A 46 -1.06 14.10 11.77
N LYS A 47 -1.03 15.31 12.35
CA LYS A 47 -1.12 15.51 13.81
C LYS A 47 -2.53 15.36 14.38
N LEU A 48 -3.55 15.24 13.53
CA LEU A 48 -4.93 15.12 13.98
C LEU A 48 -5.23 13.71 14.46
N THR A 49 -5.94 13.59 15.58
CA THR A 49 -6.30 12.30 16.19
C THR A 49 -7.09 11.39 15.26
N TYR A 50 -7.86 11.96 14.32
CA TYR A 50 -8.66 11.20 13.36
C TYR A 50 -7.95 10.90 12.03
N PHE A 51 -6.69 11.32 11.86
CA PHE A 51 -5.99 11.24 10.57
C PHE A 51 -5.90 9.80 10.04
N SER A 52 -5.46 8.86 10.86
CA SER A 52 -5.32 7.45 10.47
C SER A 52 -6.69 6.85 10.11
N HIS A 53 -7.74 7.24 10.84
CA HIS A 53 -9.11 6.85 10.51
C HIS A 53 -9.61 7.48 9.20
N ALA A 54 -9.21 8.71 8.87
CA ALA A 54 -9.55 9.32 7.59
C ALA A 54 -8.88 8.57 6.41
N LEU A 55 -7.63 8.14 6.56
CA LEU A 55 -6.96 7.29 5.56
C LEU A 55 -7.62 5.91 5.43
N GLU A 56 -8.06 5.33 6.53
CA GLU A 56 -8.83 4.08 6.55
C GLU A 56 -10.15 4.23 5.80
N VAL A 57 -10.91 5.31 6.04
CA VAL A 57 -12.16 5.59 5.32
C VAL A 57 -11.90 5.79 3.82
N LEU A 58 -10.85 6.51 3.45
CA LEU A 58 -10.44 6.68 2.06
C LEU A 58 -10.13 5.32 1.41
N LEU A 59 -9.31 4.49 2.07
CA LEU A 59 -8.92 3.18 1.56
C LEU A 59 -10.14 2.27 1.37
N HIS A 60 -11.02 2.21 2.36
CA HIS A 60 -12.24 1.43 2.28
C HIS A 60 -13.15 1.90 1.13
N GLN A 61 -13.40 3.21 1.00
CA GLN A 61 -14.26 3.75 -0.05
C GLN A 61 -13.72 3.44 -1.45
N VAL A 62 -12.39 3.59 -1.65
CA VAL A 62 -11.77 3.30 -2.94
C VAL A 62 -11.77 1.79 -3.22
N LEU A 63 -11.52 0.95 -2.22
CA LEU A 63 -11.59 -0.50 -2.39
C LEU A 63 -13.00 -0.96 -2.75
N ASP A 64 -14.03 -0.46 -2.08
CA ASP A 64 -15.43 -0.79 -2.35
C ASP A 64 -15.81 -0.41 -3.79
N ASP A 65 -15.49 0.84 -4.20
CA ASP A 65 -15.73 1.32 -5.56
C ASP A 65 -14.97 0.50 -6.63
N GLU A 66 -13.73 0.07 -6.36
CA GLU A 66 -12.92 -0.69 -7.32
C GLU A 66 -13.33 -2.17 -7.43
N VAL A 67 -13.78 -2.78 -6.34
CA VAL A 67 -14.35 -4.14 -6.40
C VAL A 67 -15.61 -4.14 -7.27
N ASP A 68 -16.47 -3.12 -7.12
CA ASP A 68 -17.70 -2.99 -7.90
C ASP A 68 -17.45 -2.62 -9.37
N SER A 69 -16.52 -1.70 -9.63
CA SER A 69 -16.26 -1.21 -11.00
C SER A 69 -15.25 -2.04 -11.78
N SER A 70 -14.39 -2.81 -11.10
CA SER A 70 -13.31 -3.61 -11.70
C SER A 70 -12.51 -2.83 -12.76
N PRO A 71 -11.91 -1.68 -12.41
CA PRO A 71 -11.24 -0.82 -13.39
C PRO A 71 -10.00 -1.50 -13.97
N LYS A 72 -9.55 -1.00 -15.12
CA LYS A 72 -8.24 -1.42 -15.65
C LYS A 72 -7.12 -0.94 -14.73
N PRO A 73 -5.97 -1.62 -14.68
CA PRO A 73 -4.84 -1.22 -13.84
C PRO A 73 -4.36 0.22 -14.05
N GLU A 74 -4.52 0.76 -15.26
CA GLU A 74 -4.16 2.15 -15.62
C GLU A 74 -5.11 3.21 -15.03
N GLU A 75 -6.35 2.82 -14.75
CA GLU A 75 -7.41 3.66 -14.19
C GLU A 75 -7.57 3.47 -12.67
N ALA A 76 -6.96 2.42 -12.10
CA ALA A 76 -7.01 2.11 -10.68
C ALA A 76 -6.36 3.20 -9.82
N ILE A 77 -7.08 3.58 -8.76
CA ILE A 77 -6.71 4.59 -7.77
C ILE A 77 -6.18 3.92 -6.50
N LEU A 78 -6.61 2.70 -6.19
CA LEU A 78 -6.22 1.92 -5.02
C LEU A 78 -4.70 1.82 -4.84
N PRO A 79 -3.87 1.56 -5.87
CA PRO A 79 -2.40 1.56 -5.71
C PRO A 79 -1.86 2.92 -5.25
N ARG A 80 -2.49 4.02 -5.71
CA ARG A 80 -2.09 5.38 -5.33
C ARG A 80 -2.49 5.70 -3.89
N VAL A 81 -3.65 5.21 -3.44
CA VAL A 81 -4.08 5.32 -2.03
C VAL A 81 -3.14 4.54 -1.13
N LEU A 82 -2.80 3.29 -1.48
CA LEU A 82 -1.87 2.47 -0.72
C LEU A 82 -0.48 3.08 -0.64
N SER A 83 0.02 3.64 -1.74
CA SER A 83 1.28 4.39 -1.78
C SER A 83 1.24 5.65 -0.90
N LEU A 84 0.11 6.35 -0.82
CA LEU A 84 -0.07 7.45 0.12
C LEU A 84 -0.04 6.94 1.56
N CYS A 85 -0.78 5.87 1.87
CA CYS A 85 -0.85 5.31 3.22
C CYS A 85 0.51 4.82 3.71
N SER A 86 1.33 4.18 2.86
CA SER A 86 2.66 3.67 3.22
C SER A 86 3.67 4.76 3.61
N SER A 87 3.37 6.03 3.32
CA SER A 87 4.16 7.17 3.76
C SER A 87 4.01 7.47 5.27
N PHE A 88 3.06 6.84 5.96
CA PHE A 88 2.74 7.10 7.36
C PHE A 88 3.02 5.89 8.24
N LYS A 89 3.39 6.15 9.50
CA LYS A 89 3.75 5.10 10.48
C LYS A 89 2.62 4.13 10.80
N ASP A 90 1.37 4.58 10.71
CA ASP A 90 0.17 3.80 11.05
C ASP A 90 -0.33 2.97 9.86
N TYR A 91 0.42 2.88 8.76
CA TYR A 91 0.05 2.18 7.53
C TYR A 91 -0.45 0.75 7.77
N LEU A 92 0.31 -0.04 8.54
CA LEU A 92 -0.03 -1.43 8.85
C LEU A 92 -1.37 -1.52 9.60
N ASP A 93 -1.61 -0.61 10.54
CA ASP A 93 -2.88 -0.54 11.25
C ASP A 93 -4.03 -0.11 10.34
N ILE A 94 -3.80 0.86 9.46
CA ILE A 94 -4.82 1.34 8.50
C ILE A 94 -5.27 0.20 7.58
N VAL A 95 -4.31 -0.55 7.01
CA VAL A 95 -4.61 -1.71 6.16
C VAL A 95 -5.35 -2.77 6.97
N LEU A 96 -4.85 -3.14 8.15
CA LEU A 96 -5.50 -4.11 9.03
C LEU A 96 -6.95 -3.72 9.38
N GLN A 97 -7.21 -2.46 9.74
CA GLN A 97 -8.56 -2.00 10.08
C GLN A 97 -9.48 -2.00 8.84
N CYS A 98 -8.96 -1.65 7.67
CA CYS A 98 -9.70 -1.77 6.42
C CYS A 98 -10.08 -3.23 6.14
N THR A 99 -9.12 -4.17 6.28
CA THR A 99 -9.37 -5.60 6.10
C THR A 99 -10.45 -6.12 7.06
N ARG A 100 -10.43 -5.69 8.33
CA ARG A 100 -11.44 -6.09 9.33
C ARG A 100 -12.86 -5.60 9.04
N LYS A 101 -13.01 -4.54 8.24
CA LYS A 101 -14.31 -3.95 7.88
C LYS A 101 -14.82 -4.39 6.51
N THR A 102 -14.04 -5.19 5.79
CA THR A 102 -14.34 -5.63 4.43
C THR A 102 -14.53 -7.15 4.38
N GLU A 103 -15.23 -7.63 3.36
CA GLU A 103 -15.46 -9.06 3.17
C GLU A 103 -14.23 -9.75 2.60
N VAL A 104 -14.02 -11.03 2.93
CA VAL A 104 -12.87 -11.85 2.45
C VAL A 104 -12.72 -11.83 0.93
N ARG A 105 -13.82 -11.66 0.18
CA ARG A 105 -13.78 -11.52 -1.29
C ARG A 105 -13.02 -10.27 -1.74
N GLN A 106 -13.19 -9.15 -1.04
CA GLN A 106 -12.56 -7.86 -1.32
C GLN A 106 -11.08 -7.85 -0.92
N TRP A 107 -10.68 -8.72 0.02
CA TRP A 107 -9.30 -8.81 0.48
C TRP A 107 -8.34 -9.20 -0.64
N ARG A 108 -8.76 -10.04 -1.59
CA ARG A 108 -7.91 -10.43 -2.73
C ARG A 108 -7.49 -9.21 -3.55
N THR A 109 -8.45 -8.36 -3.93
CA THR A 109 -8.19 -7.12 -4.66
C THR A 109 -7.30 -6.16 -3.86
N LEU A 110 -7.48 -6.10 -2.53
CA LEU A 110 -6.62 -5.29 -1.67
C LEU A 110 -5.18 -5.82 -1.64
N PHE A 111 -5.01 -7.12 -1.45
CA PHE A 111 -3.70 -7.76 -1.32
C PHE A 111 -2.94 -7.94 -2.64
N ASP A 112 -3.62 -7.84 -3.80
CA ASP A 112 -2.97 -7.80 -5.11
C ASP A 112 -2.01 -6.59 -5.28
N TYR A 113 -2.23 -5.53 -4.50
CA TYR A 113 -1.41 -4.31 -4.52
C TYR A 113 -0.54 -4.13 -3.28
N LEU A 114 -0.56 -5.09 -2.36
CA LEU A 114 0.22 -5.07 -1.13
C LEU A 114 1.35 -6.11 -1.18
N PRO A 115 2.37 -5.97 -0.33
CA PRO A 115 3.23 -7.10 -0.01
C PRO A 115 2.42 -8.30 0.49
N PRO A 116 2.97 -9.53 0.38
CA PRO A 116 2.37 -10.72 0.98
C PRO A 116 2.00 -10.48 2.45
N VAL A 117 0.87 -11.03 2.91
CA VAL A 117 0.39 -10.80 4.29
C VAL A 117 1.41 -11.25 5.32
N GLN A 118 2.22 -12.26 4.99
CA GLN A 118 3.31 -12.74 5.84
C GLN A 118 4.39 -11.67 6.04
N GLU A 119 4.71 -10.87 5.02
CA GLU A 119 5.65 -9.76 5.13
C GLU A 119 5.07 -8.63 6.01
N LEU A 120 3.78 -8.31 5.84
CA LEU A 120 3.10 -7.31 6.68
C LEU A 120 3.04 -7.73 8.15
N PHE A 121 2.84 -9.03 8.40
CA PHE A 121 2.92 -9.63 9.73
C PHE A 121 4.33 -9.47 10.32
N GLU A 122 5.38 -9.87 9.60
CA GLU A 122 6.75 -9.78 10.12
C GLU A 122 7.17 -8.32 10.33
N GLU A 123 6.80 -7.42 9.43
CA GLU A 123 7.05 -5.98 9.56
C GLU A 123 6.37 -5.41 10.83
N SER A 124 5.15 -5.86 11.14
CA SER A 124 4.44 -5.43 12.35
C SER A 124 5.12 -5.92 13.64
N LEU A 125 5.70 -7.13 13.65
CA LEU A 125 6.53 -7.61 14.76
C LEU A 125 7.83 -6.83 14.90
N GLN A 126 8.52 -6.54 13.80
CA GLN A 126 9.76 -5.77 13.79
C GLN A 126 9.55 -4.34 14.31
N ARG A 127 8.40 -3.72 13.99
CA ARG A 127 8.01 -2.40 14.50
C ARG A 127 7.57 -2.42 15.97
N GLY A 128 7.49 -3.60 16.60
CA GLY A 128 7.03 -3.76 17.98
C GLY A 128 5.53 -3.55 18.16
N SER A 129 4.73 -3.59 17.08
CA SER A 129 3.28 -3.46 17.17
C SER A 129 2.62 -4.83 17.27
N VAL A 130 2.73 -5.44 18.44
CA VAL A 130 2.27 -6.83 18.68
C VAL A 130 0.77 -6.99 18.46
N LYS A 131 -0.02 -5.95 18.73
CA LYS A 131 -1.47 -5.93 18.43
C LYS A 131 -1.75 -6.03 16.94
N THR A 132 -1.01 -5.27 16.13
CA THR A 132 -1.14 -5.31 14.67
C THR A 132 -0.71 -6.67 14.13
N ALA A 133 0.38 -7.24 14.67
CA ALA A 133 0.84 -8.59 14.33
C ALA A 133 -0.21 -9.67 14.65
N GLY A 134 -0.83 -9.60 15.84
CA GLY A 134 -1.94 -10.48 16.19
C GLY A 134 -3.13 -10.37 15.23
N GLY A 135 -3.42 -9.17 14.73
CA GLY A 135 -4.42 -8.96 13.69
C GLY A 135 -4.07 -9.62 12.35
N TYR A 136 -2.84 -9.44 11.89
CA TYR A 136 -2.37 -10.08 10.65
C TYR A 136 -2.27 -11.60 10.76
N LEU A 137 -1.96 -12.14 11.94
CA LEU A 137 -1.99 -13.58 12.20
C LEU A 137 -3.39 -14.18 11.91
N ILE A 138 -4.45 -13.47 12.29
CA ILE A 138 -5.83 -13.89 12.01
C ILE A 138 -6.12 -13.83 10.50
N ILE A 139 -5.65 -12.79 9.81
CA ILE A 139 -5.81 -12.66 8.35
C ILE A 139 -5.09 -13.82 7.64
N LEU A 140 -3.83 -14.08 7.99
CA LEU A 140 -3.04 -15.17 7.43
C LEU A 140 -3.73 -16.53 7.59
N HIS A 141 -4.26 -16.79 8.79
CA HIS A 141 -5.03 -18.01 9.03
C HIS A 141 -6.32 -18.06 8.19
N THR A 142 -7.03 -16.94 8.06
CA THR A 142 -8.27 -16.86 7.27
C THR A 142 -8.02 -17.09 5.77
N LEU A 143 -6.87 -16.68 5.27
CA LEU A 143 -6.46 -16.88 3.87
C LEU A 143 -5.81 -18.25 3.62
N ASP A 144 -5.62 -19.07 4.66
CA ASP A 144 -4.91 -20.36 4.60
C ASP A 144 -3.46 -20.22 4.08
N GLU A 145 -2.82 -19.08 4.36
CA GLU A 145 -1.47 -18.73 3.88
C GLU A 145 -0.38 -19.08 4.89
N LEU A 146 -0.68 -19.88 5.90
CA LEU A 146 0.22 -20.04 7.03
C LEU A 146 0.60 -21.51 7.28
N GLU A 147 1.84 -21.85 6.92
CA GLU A 147 2.37 -23.22 7.03
C GLU A 147 2.52 -23.70 8.49
N SER A 148 2.72 -22.78 9.45
CA SER A 148 2.96 -23.10 10.87
C SER A 148 2.21 -22.14 11.81
N VAL A 149 0.89 -22.32 11.94
CA VAL A 149 0.01 -21.45 12.76
C VAL A 149 0.44 -21.41 14.21
N LEU A 150 0.82 -22.57 14.74
CA LEU A 150 1.27 -22.69 16.10
C LEU A 150 2.54 -21.85 16.36
N GLU A 151 3.56 -21.96 15.51
CA GLU A 151 4.83 -21.26 15.71
C GLU A 151 4.67 -19.74 15.68
N GLN A 152 3.94 -19.22 14.68
CA GLN A 152 3.70 -17.78 14.59
C GLN A 152 2.85 -17.29 15.76
N SER A 153 1.84 -18.07 16.18
CA SER A 153 1.03 -17.75 17.37
C SER A 153 1.86 -17.72 18.64
N VAL A 154 2.80 -18.66 18.82
CA VAL A 154 3.74 -18.70 19.94
C VAL A 154 4.66 -17.48 19.94
N ARG A 155 5.17 -17.05 18.78
CA ARG A 155 5.99 -15.84 18.65
C ARG A 155 5.23 -14.59 19.11
N VAL A 156 4.00 -14.38 18.61
CA VAL A 156 3.19 -13.21 19.00
C VAL A 156 2.81 -13.28 20.48
N LEU A 157 2.40 -14.45 20.96
CA LEU A 157 1.98 -14.65 22.35
C LEU A 157 3.13 -14.43 23.34
N SER A 158 4.32 -14.97 23.06
CA SER A 158 5.52 -14.75 23.86
C SER A 158 5.86 -13.27 23.95
N ARG A 159 5.78 -12.55 22.82
CA ARG A 159 6.01 -11.10 22.79
C ARG A 159 4.95 -10.32 23.57
N ALA A 160 3.68 -10.67 23.43
CA ALA A 160 2.58 -10.05 24.16
C ALA A 160 2.72 -10.25 25.68
N MET A 161 3.17 -11.43 26.13
CA MET A 161 3.46 -11.71 27.54
C MET A 161 4.62 -10.86 28.07
N HIS A 162 5.69 -10.71 27.28
CA HIS A 162 6.83 -9.85 27.64
C HIS A 162 6.45 -8.38 27.74
N GLU A 163 5.49 -7.91 26.92
CA GLU A 163 4.97 -6.54 26.94
C GLU A 163 3.84 -6.34 27.96
N GLU A 164 3.51 -7.37 28.75
CA GLU A 164 2.42 -7.38 29.74
C GLU A 164 1.04 -7.03 29.15
N ASP A 165 0.84 -7.26 27.85
CA ASP A 165 -0.45 -7.02 27.17
C ASP A 165 -1.40 -8.21 27.37
N TRP A 166 -1.95 -8.29 28.58
CA TRP A 166 -2.85 -9.38 28.97
C TRP A 166 -4.16 -9.41 28.17
N GLU A 167 -4.59 -8.30 27.57
CA GLU A 167 -5.78 -8.31 26.71
C GLU A 167 -5.47 -9.06 25.42
N LEU A 168 -4.36 -8.72 24.76
CA LEU A 168 -3.91 -9.42 23.57
C LEU A 168 -3.63 -10.91 23.85
N CYS A 169 -3.00 -11.24 24.98
CA CYS A 169 -2.80 -12.63 25.40
C CYS A 169 -4.13 -13.41 25.50
N LYS A 170 -5.17 -12.81 26.10
CA LYS A 170 -6.50 -13.44 26.20
C LYS A 170 -7.16 -13.59 24.83
N GLU A 171 -7.01 -12.60 23.94
CA GLU A 171 -7.54 -12.68 22.58
C GLU A 171 -6.86 -13.78 21.77
N LEU A 172 -5.52 -13.86 21.81
CA LEU A 172 -4.74 -14.91 21.16
C LEU A 172 -5.05 -16.30 21.74
N ALA A 173 -5.20 -16.42 23.06
CA ALA A 173 -5.57 -17.69 23.68
C ALA A 173 -6.97 -18.17 23.23
N ARG A 174 -7.94 -17.24 23.12
CA ARG A 174 -9.27 -17.57 22.58
C ARG A 174 -9.22 -17.95 21.12
N PHE A 175 -8.38 -17.29 20.33
CA PHE A 175 -8.15 -17.65 18.93
C PHE A 175 -7.58 -19.07 18.82
N LEU A 176 -6.50 -19.37 19.55
CA LEU A 176 -5.87 -20.70 19.55
C LEU A 176 -6.83 -21.80 20.02
N ALA A 177 -7.60 -21.57 21.07
CA ALA A 177 -8.60 -22.52 21.54
C ALA A 177 -9.80 -22.70 20.59
N ALA A 178 -10.01 -21.75 19.66
CA ALA A 178 -11.03 -21.89 18.63
C ALA A 178 -10.52 -22.66 17.40
N LEU A 179 -9.20 -22.81 17.24
CA LEU A 179 -8.61 -23.63 16.18
C LEU A 179 -8.84 -25.11 16.42
N ASP A 180 -8.86 -25.54 17.69
CA ASP A 180 -9.06 -26.93 18.07
C ASP A 180 -10.01 -27.11 19.27
N GLU A 181 -11.07 -27.90 19.09
CA GLU A 181 -12.03 -28.18 20.17
C GLU A 181 -11.40 -28.93 21.36
N SER A 182 -10.26 -29.61 21.13
CA SER A 182 -9.48 -30.31 22.17
C SER A 182 -8.64 -29.37 23.05
N GLY A 183 -8.38 -28.14 22.63
CA GLY A 183 -7.51 -27.20 23.33
C GLY A 183 -6.03 -27.61 23.40
N SER A 184 -5.64 -28.60 22.60
CA SER A 184 -4.25 -29.07 22.47
C SER A 184 -3.34 -28.01 21.89
N THR A 185 -3.77 -27.26 20.88
CA THR A 185 -2.99 -26.19 20.24
C THR A 185 -2.69 -25.07 21.22
N LEU A 186 -3.67 -24.65 22.02
CA LEU A 186 -3.44 -23.66 23.07
C LEU A 186 -2.48 -24.19 24.15
N ARG A 187 -2.67 -25.44 24.58
CA ARG A 187 -1.81 -26.05 25.60
C ARG A 187 -0.38 -26.16 25.12
N GLU A 188 -0.17 -26.64 23.90
CA GLU A 188 1.14 -26.75 23.26
C GLU A 188 1.79 -25.37 23.11
N ALA A 189 1.04 -24.36 22.66
CA ALA A 189 1.54 -22.99 22.58
C ALA A 189 1.99 -22.47 23.95
N MET A 190 1.21 -22.71 25.01
CA MET A 190 1.56 -22.32 26.37
C MET A 190 2.77 -23.07 26.92
N GLU A 191 2.92 -24.36 26.60
CA GLU A 191 4.10 -25.15 26.98
C GLU A 191 5.36 -24.61 26.28
N LEU A 192 5.26 -24.25 24.99
CA LEU A 192 6.37 -23.66 24.23
C LEU A 192 6.76 -22.25 24.71
N VAL A 193 5.78 -21.41 25.09
CA VAL A 193 6.06 -20.06 25.61
C VAL A 193 6.66 -20.10 27.03
N ASN A 194 6.25 -21.06 27.87
CA ASN A 194 6.73 -21.18 29.25
C ASN A 194 8.00 -22.04 29.39
N ALA A 195 8.45 -22.72 28.33
CA ALA A 195 9.69 -23.47 28.36
C ALA A 195 10.85 -22.53 28.69
N PRO A 196 11.70 -22.84 29.69
CA PRO A 196 12.86 -22.03 29.99
C PRO A 196 13.74 -21.97 28.75
N VAL A 197 13.97 -20.76 28.23
CA VAL A 197 14.82 -20.49 27.07
C VAL A 197 16.23 -20.96 27.40
N ALA A 198 16.54 -22.23 27.15
CA ALA A 198 17.90 -22.66 26.93
C ALA A 198 18.35 -21.91 25.67
N SER A 199 19.31 -21.01 25.85
CA SER A 199 19.94 -20.21 24.81
C SER A 199 20.16 -21.03 23.55
N ASN A 200 19.25 -20.92 22.58
CA ASN A 200 19.46 -21.45 21.25
C ASN A 200 19.45 -20.27 20.30
N ASN A 201 20.62 -20.08 19.70
CA ASN A 201 20.90 -19.21 18.59
C ASN A 201 19.83 -19.35 17.48
N PHE A 202 18.77 -18.55 17.54
CA PHE A 202 18.24 -18.00 16.30
C PHE A 202 19.22 -16.90 15.89
N GLN A 203 20.32 -17.33 15.28
CA GLN A 203 21.04 -16.47 14.35
C GLN A 203 19.99 -16.03 13.34
N GLY A 204 19.60 -14.75 13.43
CA GLY A 204 19.07 -14.06 12.28
C GLY A 204 20.13 -14.18 11.19
N ASP A 205 19.82 -14.93 10.15
CA ASP A 205 20.46 -14.79 8.84
C ASP A 205 19.99 -13.45 8.23
N ASP A 206 20.30 -12.36 8.93
CA ASP A 206 20.25 -10.99 8.44
C ASP A 206 21.41 -10.80 7.45
N ASN A 207 21.32 -11.38 6.24
CA ASN A 207 22.03 -10.84 5.08
C ASN A 207 21.68 -11.39 3.68
N SER A 208 20.64 -12.22 3.49
CA SER A 208 20.40 -12.83 2.16
C SER A 208 19.26 -12.22 1.34
N ILE A 209 18.33 -11.45 1.94
CA ILE A 209 17.12 -10.97 1.20
C ILE A 209 17.07 -9.44 1.05
N LEU A 210 18.00 -8.70 1.64
CA LEU A 210 18.08 -7.23 1.52
C LEU A 210 18.91 -6.75 0.32
N GLY A 211 19.10 -7.60 -0.70
CA GLY A 211 19.80 -7.28 -1.95
C GLY A 211 18.91 -7.28 -3.20
N ARG A 212 17.60 -7.51 -3.10
CA ARG A 212 16.70 -7.68 -4.26
C ARG A 212 15.45 -6.81 -4.28
N LEU A 213 15.35 -5.81 -3.40
CA LEU A 213 14.30 -4.78 -3.44
C LEU A 213 14.92 -3.38 -3.57
N GLU A 214 15.84 -3.20 -4.52
CA GLU A 214 15.94 -1.89 -5.18
C GLU A 214 14.86 -1.83 -6.25
N LEU A 215 13.84 -1.03 -5.94
CA LEU A 215 12.81 -0.57 -6.85
C LEU A 215 13.42 -0.15 -8.20
N LEU A 216 13.08 -0.89 -9.25
CA LEU A 216 13.31 -0.50 -10.64
C LEU A 216 12.38 0.69 -10.98
N VAL A 217 12.79 1.89 -10.59
CA VAL A 217 12.20 3.13 -11.12
C VAL A 217 12.94 3.46 -12.42
N PRO A 218 12.30 3.45 -13.61
CA PRO A 218 12.94 3.93 -14.81
C PRO A 218 12.99 5.47 -14.77
N ALA A 219 14.17 6.02 -14.45
CA ALA A 219 14.43 7.44 -14.60
C ALA A 219 14.64 7.80 -16.10
N PRO A 220 14.24 9.02 -16.52
CA PRO A 220 14.17 9.41 -17.93
C PRO A 220 15.57 9.68 -18.51
N ARG A 221 15.77 9.24 -19.76
CA ARG A 221 17.01 9.48 -20.52
C ARG A 221 17.15 10.97 -20.83
N THR A 222 18.03 11.64 -20.09
CA THR A 222 18.54 12.96 -20.47
C THR A 222 19.86 12.74 -21.19
N ILE A 223 19.88 12.99 -22.50
CA ILE A 223 21.09 13.02 -23.31
C ILE A 223 21.76 14.37 -23.06
N SER A 224 22.93 14.36 -22.43
CA SER A 224 23.87 15.46 -22.54
C SER A 224 25.31 14.94 -22.50
N SER A 225 25.94 15.01 -23.68
CA SER A 225 27.24 15.63 -23.91
C SER A 225 28.25 15.57 -22.74
N PHE A 226 29.32 14.80 -22.92
CA PHE A 226 30.64 15.23 -22.48
C PHE A 226 31.71 14.90 -23.52
N SER A 227 32.35 15.98 -23.92
CA SER A 227 33.62 16.10 -24.61
C SER A 227 34.73 15.38 -23.83
N ASN A 228 35.63 14.68 -24.52
CA ASN A 228 37.05 14.92 -24.31
C ASN A 228 37.91 14.55 -25.52
N SER A 229 38.93 15.37 -25.67
CA SER A 229 39.88 15.55 -26.76
C SER A 229 41.09 14.62 -26.70
N ASN A 230 41.53 14.09 -27.85
CA ASN A 230 42.85 14.30 -28.50
C ASN A 230 43.30 13.10 -29.35
N GLY A 231 43.81 13.38 -30.55
CA GLY A 231 44.72 12.49 -31.29
C GLY A 231 44.56 12.44 -32.81
N ASP A 232 45.08 13.46 -33.52
CA ASP A 232 45.89 13.36 -34.74
C ASP A 232 45.46 12.46 -35.93
N LYS A 233 45.02 13.07 -37.05
CA LYS A 233 45.79 13.23 -38.32
C LYS A 233 44.92 13.41 -39.57
N SER A 234 45.26 14.48 -40.30
CA SER A 234 45.35 14.60 -41.76
C SER A 234 44.12 14.69 -42.67
N ALA A 235 44.25 15.70 -43.56
CA ALA A 235 43.77 15.83 -44.94
C ALA A 235 42.40 16.50 -45.18
N GLU A 236 42.49 17.71 -45.78
CA GLU A 236 41.78 18.19 -46.98
C GLU A 236 40.24 18.03 -47.01
N SER A 237 39.39 19.03 -47.29
CA SER A 237 39.52 20.19 -48.17
C SER A 237 38.26 21.07 -48.06
N SER A 238 38.48 22.38 -48.14
CA SER A 238 37.80 23.39 -48.98
C SER A 238 36.25 23.58 -49.03
N LEU A 239 35.90 24.89 -49.01
CA LEU A 239 34.68 25.60 -49.47
C LEU A 239 33.50 25.59 -48.48
N GLY A 240 32.79 26.66 -48.14
CA GLY A 240 32.71 28.08 -48.55
C GLY A 240 31.34 28.58 -48.01
N SER A 241 31.31 29.51 -47.06
CA SER A 241 30.95 30.94 -47.25
C SER A 241 29.44 31.27 -47.39
N LEU A 242 28.95 32.05 -46.41
CA LEU A 242 27.94 33.15 -46.45
C LEU A 242 26.48 32.80 -46.78
N HIS A 243 25.49 33.04 -45.89
CA HIS A 243 24.84 34.29 -45.44
C HIS A 243 23.50 34.54 -46.17
N GLU A 244 22.59 35.21 -45.45
CA GLU A 244 21.35 35.89 -45.87
C GLU A 244 19.98 35.21 -45.65
N THR A 245 19.13 36.05 -45.05
CA THR A 245 17.70 35.93 -44.70
C THR A 245 16.81 36.45 -45.88
N PRO A 246 15.54 36.85 -45.66
CA PRO A 246 14.31 36.10 -45.96
C PRO A 246 13.48 36.73 -47.11
N SER A 247 12.35 36.13 -47.53
CA SER A 247 11.10 36.87 -47.90
C SER A 247 9.95 35.99 -48.41
N LEU A 248 8.75 36.55 -48.20
CA LEU A 248 7.41 36.14 -48.61
C LEU A 248 7.16 36.17 -50.14
N ASN A 249 6.20 35.36 -50.60
CA ASN A 249 4.96 35.74 -51.33
C ASN A 249 4.29 34.44 -51.87
N SER A 250 3.02 34.12 -51.57
CA SER A 250 1.77 34.67 -52.13
C SER A 250 1.56 34.38 -53.62
N MET A 251 0.56 33.55 -53.97
CA MET A 251 -0.35 33.71 -55.12
C MET A 251 -1.45 32.60 -55.05
N THR A 252 -2.73 32.94 -54.78
CA THR A 252 -3.89 33.10 -55.72
C THR A 252 -4.61 31.77 -56.06
N GLU A 253 -5.87 31.59 -55.60
CA GLU A 253 -7.15 31.71 -56.37
C GLU A 253 -7.43 30.45 -57.24
N GLN A 254 -8.64 29.91 -57.44
CA GLN A 254 -10.04 30.24 -57.14
C GLN A 254 -10.93 29.06 -57.59
N THR A 255 -12.21 29.06 -57.14
CA THR A 255 -13.42 28.46 -57.78
C THR A 255 -13.53 26.92 -57.85
N ASP A 256 -14.70 26.26 -57.76
CA ASP A 256 -16.10 26.71 -57.72
C ASP A 256 -17.00 25.63 -57.07
N VAL A 257 -18.19 26.11 -56.77
CA VAL A 257 -19.43 25.61 -56.19
C VAL A 257 -20.12 24.48 -56.99
N ALA A 258 -20.55 23.50 -56.20
CA ALA A 258 -21.84 22.79 -56.18
C ALA A 258 -22.47 22.08 -57.40
N GLN A 259 -23.07 20.93 -57.04
CA GLN A 259 -24.51 20.59 -57.19
C GLN A 259 -24.86 19.46 -58.17
N LYS A 260 -25.21 18.28 -57.61
CA LYS A 260 -26.53 17.63 -57.73
C LYS A 260 -26.50 16.20 -57.15
N GLY A 261 -27.54 15.85 -56.41
CA GLY A 261 -27.85 14.50 -55.96
C GLY A 261 -28.61 14.52 -54.64
#